data_AF-A0A962JN76-F1
#
_entry.id   AF-A0A962JN76-F1
#
_cell.length_a   1.000
_cell.length_b   1.000
_cell.length_c   1.000
_cell.angle_alpha   90.00
_cell.angle_beta   90.00
_cell.angle_gamma   90.00
#
_symmetry.space_group_name_H-M   'P 1'
#
loop_
_entity.id
_entity.type
_entity.pdbx_description
1 polymer ?
#
loop_
_entity_poly.entity_id
_entity_poly.type
_entity_poly.pdbx_seq_one_letter_code
_entity_poly.pdbx_strand_id
1 'polypeptide(L)'
;MSMLRSFAHSVRPFLETDRLSTVADAFLHTDYQDYLSVAVVNQNNQPVGMISRHQLTDIFLKKFGRDLFGNRPVSDFMRQEPLAVDVNSSLLEASSYITAQMIFPLSEDFVITQEGRYLGMGAVLHLLSAMEKQISQNNQELNKAYTQLSSSQAQLVQSEKMAALGQMVAGVAHEINTPLGYVNNNIEMLSEFFAQLNTVLQAHQQLADTLLAPHATEIDIAESLAAIDDAKAGMALADFFTDLDNLFNDTFYGVEQISELVMGLKDFSRLDQAVTDNVSLNDCIESA
;
A
#
# COMPACT_ATOMS: atom_id res chain seq x y z
N MET A 1 -10.83 -25.46 -20.20
CA MET A 1 -10.30 -26.01 -21.47
C MET A 1 -8.93 -25.39 -21.72
N SER A 2 -7.93 -26.16 -22.14
CA SER A 2 -6.59 -25.63 -22.42
C SER A 2 -6.62 -24.59 -23.54
N MET A 3 -5.90 -23.47 -23.36
CA MET A 3 -5.80 -22.41 -24.37
C MET A 3 -5.15 -22.91 -25.66
N LEU A 4 -4.17 -23.81 -25.59
CA LEU A 4 -3.55 -24.43 -26.78
C LEU A 4 -4.55 -25.26 -27.60
N ARG A 5 -5.57 -25.86 -26.95
CA ARG A 5 -6.64 -26.56 -27.66
C ARG A 5 -7.42 -25.64 -28.58
N SER A 6 -7.61 -24.38 -28.19
CA SER A 6 -8.28 -23.37 -29.01
C SER A 6 -7.47 -22.96 -30.24
N PHE A 7 -6.16 -23.22 -30.24
CA PHE A 7 -5.29 -22.97 -31.38
C PHE A 7 -5.17 -24.16 -32.32
N ALA A 8 -5.66 -25.35 -31.93
CA ALA A 8 -5.58 -26.55 -32.76
C ALA A 8 -6.57 -26.46 -33.91
N HIS A 9 -6.11 -25.89 -35.02
CA HIS A 9 -6.90 -25.85 -36.23
C HIS A 9 -6.74 -27.17 -36.98
N SER A 10 -7.87 -27.76 -37.36
CA SER A 10 -7.92 -29.10 -37.96
C SER A 10 -7.56 -29.04 -39.45
N VAL A 11 -6.26 -28.88 -39.73
CA VAL A 11 -5.70 -29.14 -41.06
C VAL A 11 -5.45 -30.64 -41.19
N ARG A 12 -5.78 -31.23 -42.34
CA ARG A 12 -5.50 -32.65 -42.57
C ARG A 12 -3.98 -32.86 -42.69
N PRO A 13 -3.38 -33.77 -41.91
CA PRO A 13 -1.97 -34.10 -42.03
C PRO A 13 -1.72 -35.04 -43.23
N PHE A 14 -0.47 -35.13 -43.65
CA PHE A 14 -0.01 -36.03 -44.72
C PHE A 14 0.72 -37.24 -44.17
N LEU A 15 0.74 -38.35 -44.92
CA LEU A 15 1.54 -39.52 -44.59
C LEU A 15 2.96 -39.38 -45.17
N GLU A 16 3.93 -40.04 -44.55
CA GLU A 16 5.32 -40.10 -45.02
C GLU A 16 5.45 -40.56 -46.49
N THR A 17 4.53 -41.45 -46.90
CA THR A 17 4.48 -42.04 -48.24
C THR A 17 3.71 -41.19 -49.26
N ASP A 18 3.05 -40.11 -48.83
CA ASP A 18 2.34 -39.23 -49.76
C ASP A 18 3.32 -38.57 -50.73
N ARG A 19 2.85 -38.25 -51.93
CA ARG A 19 3.68 -37.61 -52.95
C ARG A 19 3.88 -36.14 -52.62
N LEU A 20 5.09 -35.63 -52.86
CA LEU A 20 5.40 -34.21 -52.66
C LEU A 20 4.46 -33.29 -53.47
N SER A 21 4.05 -33.70 -54.68
CA SER A 21 3.09 -32.95 -55.48
C SER A 21 1.71 -32.84 -54.82
N THR A 22 1.26 -33.89 -54.11
CA THR A 22 -0.02 -33.89 -53.40
C THR A 22 -0.03 -32.86 -52.28
N VAL A 23 1.09 -32.72 -51.55
CA VAL A 23 1.23 -31.69 -50.51
C VAL A 23 1.21 -30.30 -51.12
N ALA A 24 1.93 -30.09 -52.22
CA ALA A 24 1.95 -28.79 -52.89
C ALA A 24 0.59 -28.39 -53.47
N ASP A 25 -0.15 -29.34 -54.04
CA ASP A 25 -1.50 -29.10 -54.54
C ASP A 25 -2.46 -28.74 -53.39
N ALA A 26 -2.27 -29.31 -52.20
CA ALA A 26 -3.05 -28.93 -51.02
C ALA A 26 -2.81 -27.47 -50.59
N PHE A 27 -1.57 -26.97 -50.67
CA PHE A 27 -1.26 -25.57 -50.38
C PHE A 27 -1.90 -24.56 -51.35
N LEU A 28 -2.46 -25.01 -52.48
CA LEU A 28 -3.26 -24.19 -53.39
C LEU A 28 -4.74 -24.11 -52.97
N HIS A 29 -5.19 -24.99 -52.08
CA HIS A 29 -6.56 -25.00 -51.57
C HIS A 29 -6.75 -23.97 -50.45
N THR A 30 -7.94 -23.37 -50.37
CA THR A 30 -8.27 -22.31 -49.41
C THR A 30 -8.08 -22.76 -47.95
N ASP A 31 -8.33 -24.04 -47.67
CA ASP A 31 -8.15 -24.62 -46.33
C ASP A 31 -6.70 -24.55 -45.81
N TYR A 32 -5.72 -24.38 -46.70
CA TYR A 32 -4.29 -24.32 -46.36
C TYR A 32 -3.67 -22.94 -46.58
N GLN A 33 -4.47 -21.94 -46.98
CA GLN A 33 -3.99 -20.63 -47.43
C GLN A 33 -3.20 -19.89 -46.35
N ASP A 34 -3.64 -19.98 -45.10
CA ASP A 34 -3.04 -19.26 -43.96
C ASP A 34 -1.96 -20.05 -43.23
N TYR A 35 -1.61 -21.25 -43.71
CA TYR A 35 -0.58 -22.09 -43.11
C TYR A 35 0.75 -21.96 -43.84
N LEU A 36 1.81 -21.80 -43.04
CA LEU A 36 3.19 -21.79 -43.47
C LEU A 36 3.72 -23.21 -43.65
N SER A 37 3.14 -24.19 -42.95
CA SER A 37 3.56 -25.59 -43.02
C SER A 37 2.42 -26.58 -42.77
N VAL A 38 2.68 -27.85 -43.06
CA VAL A 38 1.77 -28.96 -42.75
C VAL A 38 2.51 -30.08 -42.02
N ALA A 39 1.81 -30.74 -41.11
CA ALA A 39 2.33 -31.90 -40.39
C ALA A 39 2.36 -33.15 -41.28
N VAL A 40 3.41 -33.94 -41.11
CA VAL A 40 3.53 -35.30 -41.62
C VAL A 40 3.39 -36.25 -40.44
N VAL A 41 2.48 -37.22 -40.56
CA VAL A 41 2.19 -38.20 -39.53
C VAL A 41 2.46 -39.62 -40.02
N ASN A 42 2.76 -40.51 -39.08
CA ASN A 42 2.79 -41.95 -39.37
C ASN A 42 1.36 -42.55 -39.38
N GLN A 43 1.26 -43.85 -39.64
CA GLN A 43 -0.02 -44.57 -39.66
C GLN A 43 -0.78 -44.54 -38.33
N ASN A 44 -0.10 -44.28 -37.21
CA ASN A 44 -0.68 -44.17 -35.87
C ASN A 44 -1.10 -42.72 -35.53
N ASN A 45 -1.12 -41.82 -36.50
CA ASN A 45 -1.40 -40.39 -36.34
C ASN A 45 -0.40 -39.68 -35.40
N GLN A 46 0.84 -40.15 -35.31
CA GLN A 46 1.91 -39.47 -34.56
C GLN A 46 2.68 -38.55 -35.50
N PRO A 47 2.95 -37.29 -35.14
CA PRO A 47 3.78 -36.40 -35.95
C PRO A 47 5.21 -36.92 -36.05
N VAL A 48 5.70 -37.05 -37.28
CA VAL A 48 7.06 -37.55 -37.60
C VAL A 48 7.84 -36.55 -38.45
N GLY A 49 7.19 -35.49 -38.93
CA GLY A 49 7.88 -34.40 -39.59
C GLY A 49 6.96 -33.27 -40.00
N MET A 50 7.53 -32.26 -40.65
CA MET A 50 6.78 -31.15 -41.26
C MET A 50 7.34 -30.79 -42.62
N ILE A 51 6.47 -30.24 -43.47
CA ILE A 51 6.83 -29.63 -44.76
C ILE A 51 6.37 -28.18 -44.74
N SER A 52 7.28 -27.25 -44.97
CA SER A 52 6.92 -25.84 -45.15
C SER A 52 6.57 -25.50 -46.60
N ARG A 53 5.65 -24.55 -46.75
CA ARG A 53 5.31 -23.91 -48.02
C ARG A 53 6.56 -23.30 -48.67
N HIS A 54 7.44 -22.71 -47.86
CA HIS A 54 8.71 -22.15 -48.31
C HIS A 54 9.61 -23.23 -48.94
N GLN A 55 9.81 -24.36 -48.25
CA GLN A 55 10.61 -25.47 -48.75
C GLN A 55 10.05 -26.05 -50.06
N LEU A 56 8.72 -26.24 -50.17
CA LEU A 56 8.10 -26.71 -51.41
C LEU A 56 8.30 -25.74 -52.57
N THR A 57 8.16 -24.45 -52.30
CA THR A 57 8.36 -23.39 -53.28
C THR A 57 9.80 -23.43 -53.80
N ASP A 58 10.78 -23.55 -52.90
CA ASP A 58 12.20 -23.65 -53.26
C ASP A 58 12.52 -24.91 -54.06
N ILE A 59 11.86 -26.05 -53.79
CA ILE A 59 12.06 -27.28 -54.54
C ILE A 59 11.47 -27.16 -55.96
N PHE A 60 10.27 -26.61 -56.10
CA PHE A 60 9.55 -26.57 -57.37
C PHE A 60 9.90 -25.40 -58.28
N LEU A 61 10.47 -24.31 -57.74
CA LEU A 61 11.04 -23.24 -58.56
C LEU A 61 12.35 -23.63 -59.26
N LYS A 62 13.01 -24.72 -58.84
CA LYS A 62 14.18 -25.26 -59.55
C LYS A 62 13.78 -25.77 -60.94
N LYS A 63 14.71 -25.71 -61.90
CA LYS A 63 14.50 -26.21 -63.26
C LYS A 63 14.08 -27.69 -63.23
N PHE A 64 12.91 -28.01 -63.80
CA PHE A 64 12.28 -29.34 -63.77
C PHE A 64 11.96 -29.89 -62.36
N GLY A 65 11.93 -29.03 -61.32
CA GLY A 65 11.77 -29.47 -59.93
C GLY A 65 10.49 -30.26 -59.68
N ARG A 66 9.36 -29.82 -60.27
CA ARG A 66 8.07 -30.53 -60.14
C ARG A 66 8.11 -31.91 -60.77
N ASP A 67 8.70 -32.06 -61.96
CA ASP A 67 8.77 -33.34 -62.67
C ASP A 67 9.75 -34.32 -62.00
N LEU A 68 10.86 -33.79 -61.45
CA LEU A 68 11.91 -34.59 -60.81
C LEU A 68 11.56 -35.05 -59.39
N PHE A 69 10.92 -34.18 -58.61
CA PHE A 69 10.70 -34.41 -57.18
C PHE A 69 9.23 -34.63 -56.81
N GLY A 70 8.27 -34.25 -57.66
CA GLY A 70 6.85 -34.29 -57.33
C GLY A 70 6.32 -35.69 -57.00
N ASN A 71 6.81 -36.73 -57.69
CA ASN A 71 6.39 -38.13 -57.45
C ASN A 71 7.14 -38.83 -56.31
N ARG A 72 8.15 -38.18 -55.71
CA ARG A 72 8.90 -38.75 -54.58
C ARG A 72 8.11 -38.60 -53.28
N PRO A 73 8.33 -39.50 -52.30
CA PRO A 73 7.62 -39.45 -51.03
C PRO A 73 8.02 -38.19 -50.23
N VAL A 74 7.08 -37.68 -49.45
CA VAL A 74 7.27 -36.51 -48.57
C VAL A 74 8.36 -36.75 -47.53
N SER A 75 8.55 -38.00 -47.09
CA SER A 75 9.64 -38.39 -46.18
C SER A 75 11.04 -38.00 -46.67
N ASP A 76 11.26 -37.90 -47.99
CA ASP A 76 12.55 -37.53 -48.56
C ASP A 76 12.90 -36.04 -48.35
N PHE A 77 11.90 -35.21 -48.01
CA PHE A 77 12.04 -33.76 -47.94
C PHE A 77 11.63 -33.17 -46.59
N MET A 78 10.78 -33.85 -45.82
CA MET A 78 10.27 -33.32 -44.55
C MET A 78 11.40 -33.05 -43.54
N ARG A 79 11.20 -32.03 -42.70
CA ARG A 79 11.99 -31.86 -41.47
C ARG A 79 11.59 -32.97 -40.50
N GLN A 80 12.55 -33.81 -40.09
CA GLN A 80 12.29 -35.00 -39.26
C GLN A 80 11.97 -34.69 -37.78
N GLU A 81 12.28 -33.49 -37.31
CA GLU A 81 11.93 -33.04 -35.96
C GLU A 81 10.81 -32.00 -36.06
N PRO A 82 9.53 -32.43 -35.98
CA PRO A 82 8.41 -31.50 -36.02
C PRO A 82 8.40 -30.63 -34.75
N LEU A 83 8.04 -29.36 -34.93
CA LEU A 83 7.84 -28.44 -33.81
C LEU A 83 6.53 -28.79 -33.10
N ALA A 84 6.54 -29.81 -32.25
CA ALA A 84 5.34 -30.36 -31.60
C ALA A 84 5.19 -29.89 -30.15
N VAL A 85 3.99 -29.47 -29.77
CA VAL A 85 3.62 -29.03 -28.43
C VAL A 85 2.39 -29.81 -27.96
N ASP A 86 2.43 -30.36 -26.74
CA ASP A 86 1.27 -31.01 -26.16
C ASP A 86 0.17 -30.00 -25.78
N VAL A 87 -1.07 -30.37 -26.06
CA VAL A 87 -2.26 -29.53 -25.80
C VAL A 87 -2.43 -29.21 -24.32
N ASN A 88 -1.85 -30.00 -23.41
CA ASN A 88 -1.94 -29.77 -21.97
C ASN A 88 -0.79 -28.94 -21.42
N SER A 89 0.24 -28.63 -22.23
CA SER A 89 1.33 -27.75 -21.83
C SER A 89 0.81 -26.34 -21.53
N SER A 90 1.51 -25.63 -20.65
CA SER A 90 1.23 -24.22 -20.43
C SER A 90 1.64 -23.38 -21.64
N LEU A 91 1.03 -22.20 -21.78
CA LEU A 91 1.36 -21.24 -22.85
C LEU A 91 2.84 -20.83 -22.79
N LEU A 92 3.39 -20.70 -21.58
CA LEU A 92 4.78 -20.32 -21.34
C LEU A 92 5.76 -21.41 -21.78
N GLU A 93 5.48 -22.67 -21.43
CA GLU A 93 6.31 -23.82 -21.87
C GLU A 93 6.26 -23.96 -23.39
N ALA A 94 5.07 -23.87 -23.98
CA ALA A 94 4.89 -23.90 -25.43
C ALA A 94 5.70 -22.81 -26.13
N SER A 95 5.61 -21.57 -25.66
CA SER A 95 6.36 -20.44 -26.22
C SER A 95 7.86 -20.59 -26.06
N SER A 96 8.32 -21.01 -24.88
CA SER A 96 9.75 -21.20 -24.61
C SER A 96 10.33 -22.28 -25.53
N TYR A 97 9.61 -23.39 -25.70
CA TYR A 97 9.97 -24.48 -26.60
C TYR A 97 10.03 -24.04 -28.06
N ILE A 98 8.96 -23.38 -28.53
CA ILE A 98 8.85 -22.90 -29.91
C ILE A 98 9.96 -21.89 -30.20
N THR A 99 10.16 -20.90 -29.33
CA THR A 99 11.19 -19.86 -29.51
C THR A 99 12.61 -20.44 -29.51
N ALA A 100 12.87 -21.51 -28.75
CA ALA A 100 14.18 -22.16 -28.72
C ALA A 100 14.51 -22.97 -29.98
N GLN A 101 13.49 -23.46 -30.69
CA GLN A 101 13.66 -24.35 -31.86
C GLN A 101 13.33 -23.68 -33.21
N MET A 102 12.70 -22.51 -33.17
CA MET A 102 12.40 -21.72 -34.35
C MET A 102 13.69 -21.22 -35.02
N ILE A 103 13.70 -21.29 -36.34
CA ILE A 103 14.79 -20.77 -37.20
C ILE A 103 14.22 -19.61 -37.99
N PHE A 104 14.96 -18.50 -38.07
CA PHE A 104 14.56 -17.34 -38.87
C PHE A 104 15.01 -17.51 -40.33
N PRO A 105 14.15 -17.21 -41.34
CA PRO A 105 12.81 -16.64 -41.24
C PRO A 105 11.73 -17.63 -40.81
N LEU A 106 10.68 -17.11 -40.14
CA LEU A 106 9.47 -17.85 -39.77
C LEU A 106 8.86 -18.49 -41.03
N SER A 107 9.04 -19.80 -41.14
CA SER A 107 8.62 -20.59 -42.30
C SER A 107 7.77 -21.79 -41.90
N GLU A 108 7.57 -22.01 -40.60
CA GLU A 108 6.88 -23.17 -40.06
C GLU A 108 5.90 -22.73 -38.96
N ASP A 109 4.75 -23.40 -38.95
CA ASP A 109 3.80 -23.44 -37.85
C ASP A 109 4.24 -24.51 -36.84
N PHE A 110 3.50 -24.69 -35.74
CA PHE A 110 3.76 -25.78 -34.81
C PHE A 110 2.64 -26.81 -34.81
N VAL A 111 2.98 -28.06 -34.52
CA VAL A 111 2.02 -29.15 -34.36
C VAL A 111 1.50 -29.15 -32.94
N ILE A 112 0.19 -29.26 -32.79
CA ILE A 112 -0.44 -29.49 -31.49
C ILE A 112 -0.74 -30.97 -31.38
N THR A 113 -0.27 -31.58 -30.30
CA THR A 113 -0.49 -33.01 -30.02
C THR A 113 -1.36 -33.22 -28.81
N GLN A 114 -2.03 -34.37 -28.75
CA GLN A 114 -2.64 -34.87 -27.53
C GLN A 114 -2.20 -36.33 -27.36
N GLU A 115 -1.53 -36.64 -26.25
CA GLU A 115 -1.00 -37.99 -25.98
C GLU A 115 -0.07 -38.47 -27.11
N GLY A 116 0.74 -37.55 -27.66
CA GLY A 116 1.68 -37.82 -28.76
C GLY A 116 1.02 -38.00 -30.13
N ARG A 117 -0.31 -37.87 -30.25
CA ARG A 117 -1.03 -37.91 -31.53
C ARG A 117 -1.34 -36.52 -32.04
N TYR A 118 -1.30 -36.35 -33.36
CA TYR A 118 -1.66 -35.12 -34.04
C TYR A 118 -3.11 -34.71 -33.71
N LEU A 119 -3.26 -33.48 -33.22
CA LEU A 119 -4.55 -32.86 -32.93
C LEU A 119 -4.86 -31.73 -33.93
N GLY A 120 -3.85 -30.99 -34.37
CA GLY A 120 -4.00 -29.87 -35.30
C GLY A 120 -2.72 -29.07 -35.48
N MET A 121 -2.79 -28.01 -36.29
CA MET A 121 -1.73 -27.03 -36.45
C MET A 121 -2.02 -25.78 -35.61
N GLY A 122 -0.98 -25.18 -35.05
CA GLY A 122 -1.02 -23.90 -34.35
C GLY A 122 -0.11 -22.88 -35.02
N ALA A 123 -0.62 -21.66 -35.23
CA ALA A 123 0.17 -20.55 -35.75
C ALA A 123 0.95 -19.87 -34.62
N VAL A 124 2.24 -19.60 -34.85
CA VAL A 124 3.11 -18.91 -33.87
C VAL A 124 2.54 -17.53 -33.50
N LEU A 125 1.92 -16.82 -34.45
CA LEU A 125 1.29 -15.52 -34.20
C LEU A 125 0.17 -15.60 -33.15
N HIS A 126 -0.66 -16.65 -33.16
CA HIS A 126 -1.71 -16.83 -32.16
C HIS A 126 -1.14 -17.04 -30.76
N LEU A 127 -0.03 -17.78 -30.66
CA LEU A 127 0.69 -17.98 -29.42
C LEU A 127 1.25 -16.66 -28.87
N LEU A 128 1.88 -15.84 -29.73
CA LEU A 128 2.42 -14.54 -29.36
C LEU A 128 1.31 -13.58 -28.88
N SER A 129 0.20 -13.47 -29.62
CA SER A 129 -0.93 -12.62 -29.22
C SER A 129 -1.56 -13.08 -27.90
N ALA A 130 -1.63 -14.39 -27.66
CA ALA A 130 -2.13 -14.94 -26.41
C ALA A 130 -1.22 -14.62 -25.22
N MET A 131 0.10 -14.69 -25.41
CA MET A 131 1.07 -14.32 -24.39
C MET A 131 1.01 -12.83 -24.07
N GLU A 132 0.96 -11.97 -25.09
CA GLU A 132 0.83 -10.53 -24.92
C GLU A 132 -0.43 -10.20 -24.10
N LYS A 133 -1.56 -10.83 -24.44
CA LYS A 133 -2.81 -10.67 -23.70
C LYS A 133 -2.66 -11.12 -22.24
N GLN A 134 -2.04 -12.28 -21.98
CA GLN A 134 -1.83 -12.78 -20.63
C GLN A 134 -0.92 -11.86 -19.81
N ILE A 135 0.17 -11.36 -20.40
CA ILE A 135 1.09 -10.43 -19.75
C ILE A 135 0.38 -9.11 -19.43
N SER A 136 -0.40 -8.58 -20.37
CA SER A 136 -1.20 -7.36 -20.17
C SER A 136 -2.21 -7.53 -19.02
N GLN A 137 -2.92 -8.65 -18.97
CA GLN A 137 -3.85 -8.97 -17.88
C GLN A 137 -3.14 -9.08 -16.53
N ASN A 138 -2.03 -9.83 -16.46
CA ASN A 138 -1.24 -9.97 -15.24
C ASN A 138 -0.73 -8.61 -14.74
N ASN A 139 -0.24 -7.74 -15.64
CA ASN A 139 0.21 -6.39 -15.29
C ASN A 139 -0.93 -5.51 -14.77
N GLN A 140 -2.13 -5.63 -15.34
CA GLN A 140 -3.29 -4.89 -14.83
C GLN A 140 -3.69 -5.34 -13.43
N GLU A 141 -3.71 -6.66 -13.17
CA GLU A 141 -4.00 -7.21 -11.85
C GLU A 141 -2.94 -6.79 -10.81
N LEU A 142 -1.67 -6.88 -11.19
CA LEU A 142 -0.55 -6.47 -10.34
C LEU A 142 -0.64 -4.98 -9.97
N ASN A 143 -0.91 -4.11 -10.94
CA ASN A 143 -1.06 -2.67 -10.67
C ASN A 143 -2.24 -2.37 -9.73
N LYS A 144 -3.36 -3.09 -9.87
CA LYS A 144 -4.51 -2.94 -8.97
C LYS A 144 -4.16 -3.37 -7.55
N ALA A 145 -3.52 -4.53 -7.40
CA ALA A 145 -3.07 -5.03 -6.10
C ALA A 145 -2.06 -4.07 -5.44
N TYR A 146 -1.11 -3.55 -6.22
CA TYR A 146 -0.13 -2.57 -5.74
C TYR A 146 -0.79 -1.28 -5.25
N THR A 147 -1.72 -0.72 -6.03
CA THR A 147 -2.44 0.51 -5.66
C THR A 147 -3.23 0.32 -4.36
N GLN A 148 -3.89 -0.83 -4.21
CA GLN A 148 -4.66 -1.14 -3.01
C GLN A 148 -3.78 -1.41 -1.78
N LEU A 149 -2.61 -2.02 -1.97
CA LEU A 149 -1.63 -2.20 -0.92
C LEU A 149 -1.08 -0.84 -0.46
N SER A 150 -0.70 0.02 -1.40
CA SER A 150 -0.17 1.35 -1.11
C SER A 150 -1.18 2.22 -0.36
N SER A 151 -2.46 2.19 -0.73
CA SER A 151 -3.50 2.95 -0.04
C SER A 151 -3.75 2.42 1.37
N SER A 152 -3.77 1.10 1.54
CA SER A 152 -3.93 0.46 2.86
C SER A 152 -2.76 0.79 3.79
N GLN A 153 -1.53 0.78 3.26
CA GLN A 153 -0.34 1.15 4.03
C GLN A 153 -0.41 2.61 4.49
N ALA A 154 -0.80 3.54 3.61
CA ALA A 154 -0.96 4.95 3.96
C ALA A 154 -2.02 5.13 5.07
N GLN A 155 -3.13 4.40 5.01
CA GLN A 155 -4.16 4.41 6.05
C GLN A 155 -3.65 3.85 7.39
N LEU A 156 -2.86 2.77 7.37
CA LEU A 156 -2.28 2.20 8.59
C LEU A 156 -1.31 3.17 9.25
N VAL A 157 -0.40 3.78 8.48
CA VAL A 157 0.52 4.79 8.99
C VAL A 157 -0.24 5.97 9.60
N GLN A 158 -1.30 6.44 8.93
CA GLN A 158 -2.12 7.52 9.46
C GLN A 158 -2.86 7.10 10.75
N SER A 159 -3.35 5.87 10.81
CA SER A 159 -4.00 5.32 12.00
C SER A 159 -3.04 5.21 13.18
N GLU A 160 -1.81 4.75 12.95
CA GLU A 160 -0.77 4.71 13.99
C GLU A 160 -0.38 6.11 14.47
N LYS A 161 -0.23 7.08 13.54
CA LYS A 161 0.00 8.48 13.91
C LYS A 161 -1.11 9.03 14.79
N MET A 162 -2.37 8.77 14.45
CA MET A 162 -3.53 9.21 15.24
C MET A 162 -3.60 8.53 16.60
N ALA A 163 -3.26 7.24 16.69
CA ALA A 163 -3.19 6.53 17.96
C ALA A 163 -2.08 7.10 18.86
N ALA A 164 -0.88 7.33 18.31
CA ALA A 164 0.24 7.95 19.02
C ALA A 164 -0.11 9.37 19.47
N LEU A 165 -0.76 10.17 18.61
CA LEU A 165 -1.25 11.51 18.95
C LEU A 165 -2.26 11.44 20.10
N GLY A 166 -3.21 10.51 20.06
CA GLY A 166 -4.19 10.30 21.12
C GLY A 166 -3.54 9.97 22.47
N GLN A 167 -2.54 9.07 22.48
CA GLN A 167 -1.80 8.72 23.68
C GLN A 167 -0.99 9.92 24.22
N MET A 168 -0.36 10.70 23.33
CA MET A 168 0.37 11.90 23.73
C MET A 168 -0.56 12.96 24.32
N VAL A 169 -1.71 13.23 23.67
CA VAL A 169 -2.72 14.17 24.18
C VAL A 169 -3.23 13.75 25.56
N ALA A 170 -3.49 12.45 25.77
CA ALA A 170 -3.88 11.93 27.08
C ALA A 170 -2.78 12.12 28.13
N GLY A 171 -1.52 11.90 27.76
CA GLY A 171 -0.35 12.13 28.64
C GLY A 171 -0.21 13.61 29.03
N VAL A 172 -0.26 14.51 28.05
CA VAL A 172 -0.18 15.96 28.30
C VAL A 172 -1.35 16.45 29.14
N ALA A 173 -2.57 15.96 28.91
CA ALA A 173 -3.72 16.28 29.74
C ALA A 173 -3.51 15.84 31.20
N HIS A 174 -2.91 14.66 31.42
CA HIS A 174 -2.58 14.19 32.76
C HIS A 174 -1.50 15.06 33.42
N GLU A 175 -0.46 15.43 32.66
CA GLU A 175 0.62 16.28 33.15
C GLU A 175 0.18 17.72 33.44
N ILE A 176 -0.84 18.25 32.75
CA ILE A 176 -1.46 19.56 33.06
C ILE A 176 -2.41 19.47 34.26
N ASN A 177 -3.17 18.37 34.38
CA ASN A 177 -4.12 18.21 35.48
C ASN A 177 -3.43 18.13 36.84
N THR A 178 -2.21 17.61 36.89
CA THR A 178 -1.43 17.50 38.13
C THR A 178 -1.15 18.88 38.76
N PRO A 179 -0.52 19.85 38.07
CA PRO A 179 -0.34 21.21 38.56
C PRO A 179 -1.61 21.99 38.78
N LEU A 180 -2.60 21.80 37.92
CA LEU A 180 -3.91 22.42 38.12
C LEU A 180 -4.55 21.99 39.45
N GLY A 181 -4.39 20.71 39.82
CA GLY A 181 -4.91 20.16 41.06
C GLY A 181 -4.34 20.85 42.30
N TYR A 182 -3.01 20.98 42.38
CA TYR A 182 -2.39 21.62 43.54
C TYR A 182 -2.55 23.16 43.53
N VAL A 183 -2.61 23.80 42.36
CA VAL A 183 -2.97 25.23 42.24
C VAL A 183 -4.36 25.48 42.81
N ASN A 184 -5.35 24.66 42.45
CA ASN A 184 -6.72 24.80 42.97
C ASN A 184 -6.77 24.61 44.49
N ASN A 185 -6.10 23.58 45.01
CA ASN A 185 -6.03 23.34 46.45
C ASN A 185 -5.38 24.52 47.19
N ASN A 186 -4.29 25.06 46.65
CA ASN A 186 -3.63 26.22 47.23
C ASN A 186 -4.52 27.47 47.21
N ILE A 187 -5.28 27.70 46.14
CA ILE A 187 -6.25 28.81 46.06
C ILE A 187 -7.36 28.63 47.09
N GLU A 188 -7.85 27.41 47.31
CA GLU A 188 -8.84 27.12 48.36
C GLU A 188 -8.27 27.42 49.76
N MET A 189 -7.05 26.97 50.06
CA MET A 189 -6.37 27.28 51.32
C MET A 189 -6.12 28.79 51.50
N LEU A 190 -5.71 29.49 50.45
CA LEU A 190 -5.54 30.95 50.47
C LEU A 190 -6.87 31.66 50.78
N SER A 191 -7.98 31.18 50.21
CA SER A 191 -9.31 31.72 50.51
C SER A 191 -9.69 31.56 51.99
N GLU A 192 -9.38 30.40 52.59
CA GLU A 192 -9.59 30.16 54.02
C GLU A 192 -8.71 31.07 54.88
N PHE A 193 -7.43 31.25 54.52
CA PHE A 193 -6.53 32.19 55.20
C PHE A 193 -7.01 33.63 55.12
N PHE A 194 -7.50 34.08 53.96
CA PHE A 194 -8.09 35.41 53.83
C PHE A 194 -9.35 35.58 54.69
N ALA A 195 -10.18 34.55 54.81
CA ALA A 195 -11.35 34.58 55.68
C ALA A 195 -10.96 34.73 57.16
N GLN A 196 -9.97 33.97 57.63
CA GLN A 196 -9.45 34.07 59.00
C GLN A 196 -8.86 35.46 59.29
N LEU A 197 -8.06 35.99 58.35
CA LEU A 197 -7.46 37.32 58.47
C LEU A 197 -8.54 38.40 58.54
N ASN A 198 -9.61 38.28 57.74
CA ASN A 198 -10.72 39.21 57.77
C ASN A 198 -11.46 39.19 59.12
N THR A 199 -11.62 38.04 59.76
CA THR A 199 -12.19 37.94 61.13
C THR A 199 -11.35 38.70 62.15
N VAL A 200 -10.02 38.56 62.11
CA VAL A 200 -9.11 39.27 63.01
C VAL A 200 -9.13 40.78 62.75
N LEU A 201 -9.14 41.20 61.48
CA LEU A 201 -9.24 42.61 61.11
C LEU A 201 -10.57 43.22 61.57
N GLN A 202 -11.69 42.51 61.43
CA GLN A 202 -13.00 42.96 61.91
C GLN A 202 -13.02 43.11 63.44
N ALA A 203 -12.45 42.17 64.19
CA ALA A 203 -12.35 42.29 65.65
C ALA A 203 -11.48 43.50 66.07
N HIS A 204 -10.38 43.76 65.35
CA HIS A 204 -9.55 44.95 65.57
C HIS A 204 -10.28 46.26 65.23
N GLN A 205 -11.04 46.29 64.13
CA GLN A 205 -11.87 47.44 63.74
C GLN A 205 -12.94 47.71 64.80
N GLN A 206 -13.60 46.66 65.30
CA GLN A 206 -14.63 46.76 66.32
C GLN A 206 -14.09 47.36 67.63
N LEU A 207 -12.90 46.93 68.08
CA LEU A 207 -12.24 47.55 69.24
C LEU A 207 -11.95 49.03 69.01
N ALA A 208 -11.43 49.40 67.82
CA ALA A 208 -11.14 50.79 67.50
C ALA A 208 -12.42 51.64 67.54
N ASP A 209 -13.53 51.14 67.00
CA ASP A 209 -14.84 51.80 67.03
C ASP A 209 -15.37 51.91 68.48
N THR A 210 -15.21 50.87 69.31
CA THR A 210 -15.56 50.92 70.74
C THR A 210 -14.76 51.99 71.48
N LEU A 211 -13.43 52.06 71.27
CA LEU A 211 -12.57 53.04 71.94
C LEU A 211 -12.89 54.50 71.58
N LEU A 212 -13.41 54.72 70.37
CA LEU A 212 -13.81 56.04 69.88
C LEU A 212 -15.26 56.41 70.24
N ALA A 213 -16.05 55.47 70.80
CA ALA A 213 -17.45 55.70 71.12
C ALA A 213 -17.60 56.59 72.39
N PRO A 214 -18.46 57.63 72.36
CA PRO A 214 -18.61 58.60 73.47
C PRO A 214 -19.05 58.02 74.82
N HIS A 215 -19.59 56.81 74.85
CA HIS A 215 -20.17 56.15 76.04
C HIS A 215 -19.69 54.71 76.24
N ALA A 216 -18.52 54.35 75.66
CA ALA A 216 -17.96 53.03 75.89
C ALA A 216 -17.67 52.80 77.37
N THR A 217 -18.13 51.66 77.89
CA THR A 217 -17.84 51.21 79.25
C THR A 217 -16.58 50.35 79.28
N GLU A 218 -15.99 50.18 80.47
CA GLU A 218 -14.88 49.23 80.65
C GLU A 218 -15.27 47.79 80.27
N ILE A 219 -16.55 47.45 80.38
CA ILE A 219 -17.10 46.14 80.00
C ILE A 219 -17.09 45.99 78.47
N ASP A 220 -17.53 47.01 77.71
CA ASP A 220 -17.54 46.98 76.25
C ASP A 220 -16.12 46.81 75.67
N ILE A 221 -15.12 47.47 76.29
CA ILE A 221 -13.71 47.35 75.90
C ILE A 221 -13.17 45.96 76.22
N ALA A 222 -13.51 45.40 77.39
CA ALA A 222 -13.11 44.05 77.78
C ALA A 222 -13.70 42.98 76.86
N GLU A 223 -14.95 43.11 76.43
CA GLU A 223 -15.59 42.22 75.46
C GLU A 223 -14.93 42.29 74.08
N SER A 224 -14.63 43.49 73.57
CA SER A 224 -13.91 43.65 72.29
C SER A 224 -12.48 43.10 72.35
N LEU A 225 -11.78 43.22 73.48
CA LEU A 225 -10.46 42.62 73.68
C LEU A 225 -10.52 41.09 73.73
N ALA A 226 -11.52 40.52 74.41
CA ALA A 226 -11.75 39.08 74.44
C ALA A 226 -12.07 38.53 73.04
N ALA A 227 -12.88 39.24 72.25
CA ALA A 227 -13.18 38.86 70.87
C ALA A 227 -11.93 38.85 69.96
N ILE A 228 -10.95 39.73 70.21
CA ILE A 228 -9.66 39.71 69.50
C ILE A 228 -8.85 38.49 69.91
N ASP A 229 -8.75 38.19 71.20
CA ASP A 229 -8.02 37.00 71.67
C ASP A 229 -8.64 35.71 71.12
N ASP A 230 -9.97 35.60 71.08
CA ASP A 230 -10.67 34.47 70.47
C ASP A 230 -10.41 34.37 68.96
N ALA A 231 -10.48 35.49 68.23
CA ALA A 231 -10.21 35.52 66.80
C ALA A 231 -8.74 35.14 66.48
N LYS A 232 -7.80 35.50 67.36
CA LYS A 232 -6.38 35.15 67.22
C LYS A 232 -6.06 33.74 67.67
N ALA A 233 -6.80 33.18 68.65
CA ALA A 233 -6.59 31.82 69.13
C ALA A 233 -6.81 30.77 68.03
N GLY A 234 -7.66 31.08 67.04
CA GLY A 234 -7.86 30.26 65.85
C GLY A 234 -6.75 30.35 64.78
N MET A 235 -5.74 31.22 64.98
CA MET A 235 -4.77 31.58 63.94
C MET A 235 -3.34 31.50 64.49
N ALA A 236 -2.52 30.62 63.91
CA ALA A 236 -1.08 30.55 64.24
C ALA A 236 -0.33 31.75 63.61
N LEU A 237 -0.47 32.92 64.23
CA LEU A 237 0.05 34.20 63.73
C LEU A 237 1.57 34.23 63.52
N ALA A 238 2.33 33.38 64.22
CA ALA A 238 3.79 33.32 64.12
C ALA A 238 4.24 32.88 62.71
N ASP A 239 3.54 31.90 62.13
CA ASP A 239 3.92 31.28 60.86
C ASP A 239 2.99 31.72 59.71
N PHE A 240 1.89 32.42 60.00
CA PHE A 240 0.87 32.81 59.03
C PHE A 240 1.41 33.45 57.74
N PHE A 241 2.28 34.47 57.86
CA PHE A 241 2.85 35.12 56.66
C PHE A 241 3.81 34.21 55.90
N THR A 242 4.49 33.30 56.59
CA THR A 242 5.38 32.32 55.97
C THR A 242 4.57 31.28 55.20
N ASP A 243 3.49 30.76 55.78
CA ASP A 243 2.60 29.80 55.12
C ASP A 243 1.89 30.42 53.92
N LEU A 244 1.46 31.68 54.04
CA LEU A 244 0.85 32.43 52.95
C LEU A 244 1.86 32.63 51.80
N ASP A 245 3.09 33.03 52.09
CA ASP A 245 4.16 33.16 51.08
C ASP A 245 4.44 31.82 50.40
N ASN A 246 4.48 30.71 51.15
CA ASN A 246 4.66 29.37 50.60
C ASN A 246 3.52 28.97 49.66
N LEU A 247 2.27 29.19 50.05
CA LEU A 247 1.10 28.91 49.20
C LEU A 247 1.12 29.72 47.91
N PHE A 248 1.50 31.00 47.97
CA PHE A 248 1.65 31.82 46.76
C PHE A 248 2.77 31.29 45.86
N ASN A 249 3.94 31.00 46.42
CA ASN A 249 5.07 30.47 45.65
C ASN A 249 4.72 29.15 44.96
N ASP A 250 4.08 28.21 45.67
CA ASP A 250 3.66 26.92 45.11
C ASP A 250 2.59 27.09 44.02
N THR A 251 1.67 28.05 44.20
CA THR A 251 0.65 28.39 43.20
C THR A 251 1.30 28.97 41.94
N PHE A 252 2.25 29.90 42.09
CA PHE A 252 2.97 30.47 40.94
C PHE A 252 3.79 29.42 40.21
N TYR A 253 4.46 28.53 40.94
CA TYR A 253 5.19 27.41 40.37
C TYR A 253 4.29 26.50 39.53
N GLY A 254 3.08 26.19 40.03
CA GLY A 254 2.11 25.39 39.26
C GLY A 254 1.62 26.06 37.99
N VAL A 255 1.36 27.37 38.05
CA VAL A 255 0.97 28.15 36.86
C VAL A 255 2.12 28.21 35.84
N GLU A 256 3.36 28.36 36.29
CA GLU A 256 4.55 28.32 35.43
C GLU A 256 4.69 26.96 34.75
N GLN A 257 4.56 25.86 35.50
CA GLN A 257 4.62 24.51 34.97
C GLN A 257 3.53 24.25 33.91
N ILE A 258 2.29 24.70 34.15
CA ILE A 258 1.20 24.61 33.16
C ILE A 258 1.57 25.40 31.89
N SER A 259 2.13 26.59 32.05
CA SER A 259 2.55 27.43 30.91
C SER A 259 3.63 26.74 30.07
N GLU A 260 4.66 26.16 30.71
CA GLU A 260 5.72 25.42 30.03
C GLU A 260 5.17 24.22 29.24
N LEU A 261 4.27 23.44 29.83
CA LEU A 261 3.62 22.31 29.16
C LEU A 261 2.81 22.74 27.93
N VAL A 262 2.05 23.84 28.03
CA VAL A 262 1.25 24.38 26.92
C VAL A 262 2.13 24.94 25.81
N MET A 263 3.24 25.61 26.14
CA MET A 263 4.20 26.09 25.14
C MET A 263 4.87 24.92 24.41
N GLY A 264 5.31 23.89 25.15
CA GLY A 264 5.88 22.67 24.56
C GLY A 264 4.92 21.98 23.59
N LEU A 265 3.64 21.88 23.94
CA LEU A 265 2.61 21.31 23.06
C LEU A 265 2.40 22.14 21.78
N LYS A 266 2.42 23.47 21.90
CA LYS A 266 2.26 24.39 20.77
C LYS A 266 3.42 24.28 19.77
N ASP A 267 4.65 24.15 20.25
CA ASP A 267 5.82 24.01 19.38
C ASP A 267 5.83 22.65 18.65
N PHE A 268 5.39 21.59 19.33
CA PHE A 268 5.21 20.27 18.70
C PHE A 268 4.14 20.29 17.59
N SER A 269 3.00 20.96 17.83
CA SER A 269 1.92 21.11 16.83
C SER A 269 2.38 21.82 15.55
N ARG A 270 3.32 22.78 15.65
CA ARG A 270 3.87 23.49 14.49
C ARG A 270 4.89 22.65 13.71
N LEU A 271 5.64 21.77 14.38
CA LEU A 271 6.56 20.83 13.74
C LEU A 271 5.83 19.83 12.83
N ASP A 272 4.64 19.37 13.23
CA ASP A 272 3.83 18.45 12.42
C ASP A 272 3.26 19.14 11.15
N GLN A 273 2.92 20.44 11.23
CA GLN A 273 2.47 21.23 10.07
C GLN A 273 3.58 21.44 9.03
N ALA A 274 4.83 21.69 9.46
CA ALA A 274 5.97 21.91 8.56
C ALA A 274 6.38 20.65 7.77
N VAL A 275 5.98 19.45 8.20
CA VAL A 275 6.22 18.19 7.46
C VAL A 275 5.15 17.93 6.40
N THR A 276 4.00 18.63 6.48
CA THR A 276 2.87 18.53 5.54
C THR A 276 2.72 19.74 4.62
N ASP A 277 3.76 20.55 4.44
CA ASP A 277 3.73 21.54 3.38
C ASP A 277 3.71 20.81 2.03
N ASN A 278 2.63 21.04 1.26
CA ASN A 278 2.46 20.51 -0.09
C ASN A 278 3.60 21.01 -0.98
N VAL A 279 4.64 20.20 -1.12
CA VAL A 279 5.68 20.44 -2.13
C VAL A 279 5.10 20.01 -3.48
N SER A 280 4.91 20.97 -4.37
CA SER A 280 4.59 20.71 -5.78
C SER A 280 5.79 20.01 -6.42
N LEU A 281 5.63 18.73 -6.77
CA LEU A 281 6.65 17.96 -7.47
C LEU A 281 7.05 18.59 -8.81
N ASN A 282 6.14 19.33 -9.46
CA ASN A 282 6.45 20.05 -10.70
C ASN A 282 7.43 21.19 -10.45
N ASP A 283 7.28 21.92 -9.35
CA ASP A 283 8.16 23.05 -9.00
C ASP A 283 9.58 22.57 -8.70
N CYS A 284 9.74 21.35 -8.18
CA CYS A 284 11.04 20.70 -7.96
C CYS A 284 11.73 20.23 -9.25
N ILE A 285 10.97 19.93 -10.31
CA ILE A 285 11.53 19.52 -11.62
C ILE A 285 11.88 20.74 -12.47
N GLU A 286 11.13 21.83 -12.38
CA GLU A 286 11.44 23.08 -13.09
C GLU A 286 12.64 23.85 -12.50
N SER A 287 13.03 23.55 -11.25
CA SER A 287 14.17 24.18 -10.56
C SER A 287 15.48 23.39 -10.60
N ALA A 288 15.54 22.27 -11.34
CA ALA A 288 16.74 21.45 -11.58
C ALA A 288 17.31 21.66 -12.98
#